data_AF-A0A8X7NE49-F1
#
_entry.id   AF-A0A8X7NE49-F1
#
_cell.length_a   1.000
_cell.length_b   1.000
_cell.length_c   1.000
_cell.angle_alpha   90.00
_cell.angle_beta   90.00
_cell.angle_gamma   90.00
#
_symmetry.space_group_name_H-M   'P 1'
#
loop_
_entity.id
_entity.type
_entity.pdbx_description
1 polymer ?
#
loop_
_entity_poly.entity_id
_entity_poly.type
_entity_poly.pdbx_seq_one_letter_code
_entity_poly.pdbx_strand_id
1 'polypeptide(L)'
;MASAPHPIHVDTDTNSSTQPAAASLSPIDPFHDSNTVLRRQSESERIPPSLNYPMTPPRKRSLYIAIFIIYFSTLLLSSIVFYATKYGSHPNLKPVDYYSYTTTALGVLQLPQFPYRIWCLLRQNGRRSAVSPDPVEPGTASKKNIFQRLRSSLWWGLRRIDCFQVGFLIGIGLGTVPLVVSTSINGSKGYFPLLVLMPAIVLGGIGLAGLVITFLSDFTSVTQPTRFSTVPKGEPFRPVLFYIWSDLTGCDGGGGYEFRMALDRRYRQSPIFQRMVRYLSWLMTISFIGLCIVSFLLTYLLYTLGHPHQRLYEDINWAANMVLLAVWTGWTGLHGIRYGCRSMREEELSWENHSSMNLLY
;
A
#
# COMPACT_ATOMS: atom_id res chain seq x y z
N MET A 1 -17.94 -56.90 -58.14
CA MET A 1 -17.47 -55.98 -59.19
C MET A 1 -16.38 -55.13 -58.55
N ALA A 2 -15.09 -55.47 -58.68
CA ALA A 2 -14.25 -55.31 -59.89
C ALA A 2 -14.28 -53.83 -60.33
N SER A 3 -13.19 -53.08 -60.53
CA SER A 3 -11.78 -53.40 -60.78
C SER A 3 -10.97 -52.11 -60.57
N ALA A 4 -9.71 -52.24 -60.18
CA ALA A 4 -8.64 -51.23 -60.26
C ALA A 4 -8.23 -50.97 -61.74
N PRO A 5 -7.07 -50.37 -62.11
CA PRO A 5 -6.03 -49.60 -61.39
C PRO A 5 -5.49 -48.35 -62.17
N HIS A 6 -4.44 -47.73 -61.61
CA HIS A 6 -3.47 -46.72 -62.12
C HIS A 6 -3.13 -46.68 -63.63
N PRO A 7 -2.45 -45.59 -64.08
CA PRO A 7 -1.02 -45.76 -64.37
C PRO A 7 -0.08 -44.65 -63.85
N ILE A 8 1.17 -45.07 -63.76
CA ILE A 8 2.41 -44.39 -63.38
C ILE A 8 3.17 -43.99 -64.65
N HIS A 9 3.85 -42.82 -64.64
CA HIS A 9 5.09 -42.51 -65.38
C HIS A 9 5.61 -41.16 -64.83
N VAL A 10 6.66 -41.07 -64.00
CA VAL A 10 8.12 -41.24 -64.21
C VAL A 10 8.70 -40.24 -65.22
N ASP A 11 9.46 -39.26 -64.70
CA ASP A 11 10.88 -39.08 -65.03
C ASP A 11 11.66 -38.33 -63.92
N THR A 12 12.73 -39.00 -63.48
CA THR A 12 14.06 -38.62 -62.95
C THR A 12 14.60 -37.27 -63.49
N ASP A 13 15.35 -36.38 -62.80
CA ASP A 13 16.59 -36.44 -62.01
C ASP A 13 16.81 -35.00 -61.44
N THR A 14 17.36 -34.67 -60.27
CA THR A 14 18.80 -34.65 -59.89
C THR A 14 18.95 -33.82 -58.58
N ASN A 15 20.00 -34.13 -57.82
CA ASN A 15 20.49 -33.46 -56.60
C ASN A 15 20.45 -31.91 -56.57
N SER A 16 20.09 -31.32 -55.42
CA SER A 16 20.96 -30.39 -54.67
C SER A 16 20.24 -29.79 -53.45
N SER A 17 20.94 -29.81 -52.32
CA SER A 17 20.61 -29.14 -51.07
C SER A 17 20.88 -27.63 -51.16
N THR A 18 19.87 -26.78 -50.88
CA THR A 18 20.11 -25.38 -50.49
C THR A 18 18.87 -24.73 -49.84
N GLN A 19 19.01 -24.33 -48.56
CA GLN A 19 18.42 -23.10 -47.99
C GLN A 19 18.99 -21.85 -48.72
N PRO A 20 18.56 -20.59 -48.48
CA PRO A 20 17.39 -20.04 -47.76
C PRO A 20 16.70 -18.87 -48.52
N ALA A 21 15.64 -18.27 -47.98
CA ALA A 21 15.33 -16.84 -48.20
C ALA A 21 14.47 -16.24 -47.08
N ALA A 22 15.08 -15.36 -46.28
CA ALA A 22 14.46 -14.54 -45.26
C ALA A 22 13.75 -13.33 -45.89
N ALA A 23 12.54 -13.03 -45.43
CA ALA A 23 11.79 -11.85 -45.83
C ALA A 23 12.32 -10.59 -45.12
N SER A 24 12.98 -9.74 -45.90
CA SER A 24 13.22 -8.29 -45.79
C SER A 24 13.02 -7.61 -44.43
N LEU A 25 14.15 -7.38 -43.75
CA LEU A 25 14.36 -6.34 -42.75
C LEU A 25 14.26 -4.95 -43.41
N SER A 26 13.61 -4.01 -42.72
CA SER A 26 13.64 -2.57 -43.01
C SER A 26 15.08 -2.02 -42.94
N PRO A 27 15.42 -0.94 -43.67
CA PRO A 27 16.76 -0.38 -43.70
C PRO A 27 17.21 0.05 -42.30
N ILE A 28 18.32 -0.54 -41.87
CA ILE A 28 19.05 -0.26 -40.64
C ILE A 28 19.57 1.17 -40.70
N ASP A 29 19.19 1.98 -39.72
CA ASP A 29 19.83 3.26 -39.41
C ASP A 29 21.26 2.98 -38.89
N PRO A 30 22.33 3.43 -39.57
CA PRO A 30 23.71 3.00 -39.27
C PRO A 30 24.29 3.64 -37.99
N PHE A 31 23.50 4.39 -37.23
CA PHE A 31 23.87 4.98 -35.93
C PHE A 31 23.09 4.40 -34.75
N HIS A 32 22.52 3.21 -34.88
CA HIS A 32 22.07 2.49 -33.69
C HIS A 32 23.28 1.88 -32.97
N ASP A 33 23.93 2.71 -32.16
CA ASP A 33 25.16 2.37 -31.44
C ASP A 33 24.92 1.19 -30.47
N SER A 34 25.25 -0.01 -30.93
CA SER A 34 25.21 -1.26 -30.17
C SER A 34 25.99 -1.14 -28.86
N ASN A 35 27.04 -0.29 -28.82
CA ASN A 35 27.78 -0.01 -27.60
C ASN A 35 26.94 0.76 -26.58
N THR A 36 26.03 1.63 -27.01
CA THR A 36 25.13 2.35 -26.10
C THR A 36 24.08 1.41 -25.47
N VAL A 37 23.61 0.40 -26.22
CA VAL A 37 22.67 -0.62 -25.71
C VAL A 37 23.38 -1.58 -24.75
N LEU A 38 24.55 -2.09 -25.13
CA LEU A 38 25.39 -2.95 -24.28
C LEU A 38 25.89 -2.20 -23.03
N ARG A 39 26.24 -0.91 -23.18
CA ARG A 39 26.60 -0.04 -22.05
C ARG A 39 25.41 0.16 -21.11
N ARG A 40 24.20 0.43 -21.61
CA ARG A 40 22.99 0.50 -20.77
C ARG A 40 22.64 -0.81 -20.09
N GLN A 41 22.82 -1.96 -20.76
CA GLN A 41 22.61 -3.27 -20.15
C GLN A 41 23.64 -3.54 -19.04
N SER A 42 24.92 -3.30 -19.31
CA SER A 42 25.99 -3.45 -18.31
C SER A 42 25.87 -2.44 -17.16
N GLU A 43 25.31 -1.24 -17.36
CA GLU A 43 25.09 -0.26 -16.30
C GLU A 43 23.83 -0.60 -15.49
N SER A 44 22.81 -1.17 -16.13
CA SER A 44 21.61 -1.73 -15.50
C SER A 44 21.90 -2.98 -14.66
N GLU A 45 22.95 -3.74 -14.96
CA GLU A 45 23.39 -4.87 -14.13
C GLU A 45 24.22 -4.43 -12.91
N ARG A 46 24.77 -3.21 -12.94
CA ARG A 46 25.70 -2.73 -11.90
C ARG A 46 25.05 -2.07 -10.70
N ILE A 47 23.81 -1.60 -10.84
CA ILE A 47 23.14 -0.77 -9.83
C ILE A 47 21.77 -1.41 -9.53
N PRO A 48 21.32 -1.44 -8.26
CA PRO A 48 19.99 -1.94 -7.95
C PRO A 48 18.93 -1.19 -8.77
N PRO A 49 17.88 -1.89 -9.25
CA PRO A 49 16.80 -1.26 -10.01
C PRO A 49 16.26 -0.04 -9.30
N SER A 50 16.28 1.09 -9.99
CA SER A 50 15.84 2.36 -9.42
C SER A 50 14.33 2.33 -9.21
N LEU A 51 13.86 2.97 -8.14
CA LEU A 51 12.42 3.11 -7.88
C LEU A 51 11.75 4.19 -8.74
N ASN A 52 12.52 4.88 -9.61
CA ASN A 52 12.07 6.01 -10.42
C ASN A 52 11.29 7.08 -9.63
N TYR A 53 11.62 7.23 -8.34
CA TYR A 53 10.92 8.13 -7.42
C TYR A 53 11.91 8.92 -6.57
N PRO A 54 12.51 9.98 -7.13
CA PRO A 54 13.44 10.82 -6.39
C PRO A 54 12.70 11.57 -5.27
N MET A 55 13.30 11.60 -4.08
CA MET A 55 12.82 12.40 -2.96
C MET A 55 13.29 13.85 -3.10
N THR A 56 12.63 14.57 -4.00
CA THR A 56 12.84 16.00 -4.20
C THR A 56 12.49 16.79 -2.93
N PRO A 57 13.10 17.97 -2.69
CA PRO A 57 12.77 18.83 -1.56
C PRO A 57 11.26 19.06 -1.33
N PRO A 58 10.42 19.34 -2.36
CA PRO A 58 8.97 19.49 -2.16
C PRO A 58 8.29 18.20 -1.70
N ARG A 59 8.72 17.02 -2.17
CA ARG A 59 8.18 15.73 -1.72
C ARG A 59 8.54 15.43 -0.27
N LYS A 60 9.79 15.72 0.13
CA LYS A 60 10.22 15.62 1.53
C LYS A 60 9.38 16.53 2.42
N ARG A 61 9.18 17.79 2.02
CA ARG A 61 8.31 18.74 2.74
C ARG A 61 6.88 18.20 2.87
N SER A 62 6.31 17.67 1.78
CA SER A 62 4.97 17.08 1.80
C SER A 62 4.88 15.87 2.75
N LEU A 63 5.90 15.02 2.79
CA LEU A 63 5.96 13.88 3.71
C LEU A 63 5.99 14.34 5.17
N TYR A 64 6.84 15.31 5.51
CA TYR A 64 6.90 15.85 6.88
C TYR A 64 5.60 16.52 7.29
N ILE A 65 4.97 17.29 6.39
CA ILE A 65 3.67 17.90 6.63
C ILE A 65 2.61 16.82 6.87
N ALA A 66 2.57 15.77 6.05
CA ALA A 66 1.61 14.67 6.21
C ALA A 66 1.79 13.94 7.55
N ILE A 67 3.02 13.60 7.92
CA ILE A 67 3.32 12.97 9.22
C ILE A 67 2.91 13.90 10.36
N PHE A 68 3.28 15.19 10.29
CA PHE A 68 2.91 16.18 11.30
C PHE A 68 1.38 16.28 11.44
N ILE A 69 0.65 16.40 10.34
CA ILE A 69 -0.80 16.50 10.33
C ILE A 69 -1.46 15.26 10.96
N ILE A 70 -0.98 14.05 10.65
CA ILE A 70 -1.49 12.80 11.22
C ILE A 70 -1.27 12.76 12.74
N TYR A 71 -0.05 13.06 13.22
CA TYR A 71 0.26 13.08 14.65
C TYR A 71 -0.50 14.20 15.36
N PHE A 72 -0.57 15.39 14.75
CA PHE A 72 -1.29 16.54 15.27
C PHE A 72 -2.78 16.25 15.42
N SER A 73 -3.46 15.74 14.39
CA SER A 73 -4.89 15.48 14.46
C SER A 73 -5.23 14.34 15.42
N THR A 74 -4.43 13.28 15.40
CA THR A 74 -4.75 12.03 16.11
C THR A 74 -4.39 12.10 17.59
N LEU A 75 -3.31 12.81 17.95
CA LEU A 75 -2.83 12.90 19.33
C LEU A 75 -3.13 14.25 19.95
N LEU A 76 -2.69 15.33 19.31
CA LEU A 76 -2.68 16.65 19.95
C LEU A 76 -4.07 17.29 19.91
N LEU A 77 -4.68 17.40 18.73
CA LEU A 77 -6.00 18.00 18.53
C LEU A 77 -7.08 17.23 19.28
N SER A 78 -7.08 15.89 19.18
CA SER A 78 -8.03 15.04 19.90
C SER A 78 -7.92 15.21 21.42
N SER A 79 -6.70 15.27 21.96
CA SER A 79 -6.46 15.49 23.40
C SER A 79 -6.84 16.90 23.84
N ILE A 80 -6.53 17.92 23.03
CA ILE A 80 -6.96 19.30 23.30
C ILE A 80 -8.48 19.36 23.35
N VAL A 81 -9.17 18.80 22.36
CA VAL A 81 -10.64 18.78 22.32
C VAL A 81 -11.20 18.02 23.52
N PHE A 82 -10.65 16.86 23.86
CA PHE A 82 -11.08 16.05 25.00
C PHE A 82 -11.01 16.84 26.32
N TYR A 83 -9.84 17.42 26.65
CA TYR A 83 -9.68 18.15 27.92
C TYR A 83 -10.38 19.52 27.90
N ALA A 84 -10.36 20.26 26.78
CA ALA A 84 -10.99 21.57 26.70
C ALA A 84 -12.52 21.48 26.79
N THR A 85 -13.13 20.46 26.19
CA THR A 85 -14.59 20.27 26.30
C THR A 85 -15.00 19.71 27.65
N LYS A 86 -14.18 18.84 28.25
CA LYS A 86 -14.45 18.28 29.59
C LYS A 86 -14.29 19.31 30.71
N TYR A 87 -13.32 20.22 30.62
CA TYR A 87 -12.98 21.18 31.69
C TYR A 87 -13.39 22.64 31.40
N GLY A 88 -13.39 23.06 30.14
CA GLY A 88 -13.54 24.46 29.74
C GLY A 88 -14.91 24.85 29.17
N SER A 89 -15.78 23.88 28.88
CA SER A 89 -17.10 24.15 28.26
C SER A 89 -18.24 24.05 29.29
N HIS A 90 -19.41 24.63 28.96
CA HIS A 90 -20.58 24.84 29.84
C HIS A 90 -20.77 23.75 30.93
N PRO A 91 -21.16 24.14 32.17
CA PRO A 91 -21.26 23.26 33.35
C PRO A 91 -22.22 22.05 33.22
N ASN A 92 -22.93 21.91 32.08
CA ASN A 92 -23.97 20.92 31.85
C ASN A 92 -23.69 19.95 30.68
N LEU A 93 -22.47 19.95 30.10
CA LEU A 93 -22.15 18.97 29.05
C LEU A 93 -22.14 17.56 29.62
N LYS A 94 -22.82 16.65 28.91
CA LYS A 94 -22.87 15.23 29.26
C LYS A 94 -21.62 14.54 28.71
N PRO A 95 -21.20 13.40 29.29
CA PRO A 95 -20.11 12.57 28.76
C PRO A 95 -20.15 12.31 27.26
N VAL A 96 -21.34 11.99 26.75
CA VAL A 96 -21.54 11.75 25.32
C VAL A 96 -21.16 12.95 24.44
N ASP A 97 -21.32 14.19 24.92
CA ASP A 97 -21.08 15.39 24.12
C ASP A 97 -19.57 15.57 23.87
N TYR A 98 -18.75 15.51 24.93
CA TYR A 98 -17.30 15.63 24.79
C TYR A 98 -16.66 14.40 24.12
N TYR A 99 -17.22 13.19 24.27
CA TYR A 99 -16.82 12.05 23.46
C TYR A 99 -17.10 12.26 21.97
N SER A 100 -18.25 12.85 21.62
CA SER A 100 -18.63 13.13 20.23
C SER A 100 -17.72 14.17 19.57
N TYR A 101 -17.36 15.24 20.30
CA TYR A 101 -16.39 16.22 19.82
C TYR A 101 -15.01 15.60 19.62
N THR A 102 -14.56 14.78 20.57
CA THR A 102 -13.27 14.09 20.50
C THR A 102 -13.23 13.10 19.33
N THR A 103 -14.28 12.32 19.14
CA THR A 103 -14.47 11.43 17.99
C THR A 103 -14.40 12.18 16.66
N THR A 104 -15.04 13.35 16.59
CA THR A 104 -15.04 14.19 15.38
C THR A 104 -13.62 14.69 15.08
N ALA A 105 -12.88 15.11 16.10
CA ALA A 105 -11.48 15.51 15.96
C ALA A 105 -10.60 14.35 15.48
N LEU A 106 -10.84 13.13 15.97
CA LEU A 106 -10.13 11.93 15.53
C LEU A 106 -10.41 11.55 14.08
N GLY A 107 -11.63 11.77 13.56
CA GLY A 107 -12.07 11.36 12.23
C GLY A 107 -11.94 12.41 11.11
N VAL A 108 -11.58 13.66 11.46
CA VAL A 108 -11.63 14.81 10.54
C VAL A 108 -10.75 14.65 9.29
N LEU A 109 -9.66 13.87 9.37
CA LEU A 109 -8.75 13.66 8.25
C LEU A 109 -9.05 12.40 7.45
N GLN A 110 -9.53 11.35 8.11
CA GLN A 110 -9.63 10.00 7.55
C GLN A 110 -10.87 9.88 6.67
N LEU A 111 -11.99 10.53 7.06
CA LEU A 111 -13.23 10.46 6.29
C LEU A 111 -13.09 11.13 4.90
N PRO A 112 -12.49 12.33 4.75
CA PRO A 112 -12.28 12.92 3.43
C PRO A 112 -11.20 12.22 2.60
N GLN A 113 -10.30 11.46 3.24
CA GLN A 113 -9.19 10.80 2.56
C GLN A 113 -9.65 9.75 1.56
N PHE A 114 -10.72 9.01 1.85
CA PHE A 114 -11.22 7.98 0.93
C PHE A 114 -11.81 8.57 -0.36
N PRO A 115 -12.74 9.55 -0.33
CA PRO A 115 -13.17 10.26 -1.53
C PRO A 115 -12.01 10.89 -2.30
N TYR A 116 -11.04 11.49 -1.60
CA TYR A 116 -9.85 12.07 -2.23
C TYR A 116 -8.98 11.02 -2.94
N ARG A 117 -8.80 9.85 -2.33
CA ARG A 117 -8.08 8.72 -2.96
C ARG A 117 -8.80 8.18 -4.18
N ILE A 118 -10.12 7.97 -4.10
CA ILE A 118 -10.94 7.58 -5.25
C ILE A 118 -10.77 8.61 -6.37
N TRP A 119 -10.90 9.90 -6.07
CA TRP A 119 -10.70 10.95 -7.05
C TRP A 119 -9.29 10.89 -7.68
N CYS A 120 -8.24 10.69 -6.88
CA CYS A 120 -6.87 10.55 -7.37
C CYS A 120 -6.67 9.32 -8.28
N LEU A 121 -7.33 8.19 -7.97
CA LEU A 121 -7.29 6.97 -8.77
C LEU A 121 -8.04 7.10 -10.10
N LEU A 122 -9.10 7.92 -10.13
CA LEU A 122 -9.91 8.16 -11.32
C LEU A 122 -9.38 9.34 -12.17
N ARG A 123 -8.60 10.25 -11.59
CA ARG A 123 -8.01 11.37 -12.34
C ARG A 123 -6.90 10.89 -13.28
N GLN A 124 -6.65 11.65 -14.35
CA GLN A 124 -5.51 11.45 -15.28
C GLN A 124 -5.46 10.01 -15.86
N ASN A 125 -6.60 9.50 -16.33
CA ASN A 125 -6.73 8.15 -16.92
C ASN A 125 -6.17 7.02 -16.05
N GLY A 126 -6.26 7.19 -14.73
CA GLY A 126 -5.80 6.20 -13.76
C GLY A 126 -4.30 6.07 -13.67
N ARG A 127 -3.54 7.14 -13.97
CA ARG A 127 -2.08 7.21 -13.77
C ARG A 127 -1.61 6.76 -12.38
N ARG A 128 -2.45 6.94 -11.35
CA ARG A 128 -2.14 6.56 -9.97
C ARG A 128 -2.62 5.15 -9.57
N SER A 129 -3.42 4.53 -10.43
CA SER A 129 -3.93 3.18 -10.24
C SER A 129 -2.81 2.16 -10.42
N ALA A 130 -2.99 0.99 -9.80
CA ALA A 130 -2.12 -0.15 -10.04
C ALA A 130 -2.41 -0.88 -11.37
N VAL A 131 -3.50 -0.51 -12.07
CA VAL A 131 -3.75 -0.95 -13.45
C VAL A 131 -3.08 0.03 -14.40
N SER A 132 -2.49 -0.50 -15.48
CA SER A 132 -1.91 0.33 -16.55
C SER A 132 -2.86 1.47 -16.94
N PRO A 133 -2.35 2.68 -17.16
CA PRO A 133 -3.13 3.77 -17.72
C PRO A 133 -3.69 3.33 -19.08
N ASP A 134 -4.94 3.67 -19.36
CA ASP A 134 -5.47 3.42 -20.70
C ASP A 134 -4.75 4.37 -21.68
N PRO A 135 -4.33 3.88 -22.87
CA PRO A 135 -3.77 4.75 -23.89
C PRO A 135 -4.77 5.87 -24.18
N VAL A 136 -4.27 7.11 -24.24
CA VAL A 136 -5.08 8.25 -24.67
C VAL A 136 -5.31 8.09 -26.16
N GLU A 137 -6.33 7.35 -26.58
CA GLU A 137 -6.73 7.31 -27.98
C GLU A 137 -7.30 8.69 -28.36
N PRO A 138 -6.64 9.44 -29.27
CA PRO A 138 -7.23 10.64 -29.82
C PRO A 138 -8.31 10.24 -30.83
N GLY A 139 -9.58 10.54 -30.52
CA GLY A 139 -10.63 10.63 -31.54
C GLY A 139 -11.70 9.52 -31.60
N THR A 140 -11.65 8.47 -30.78
CA THR A 140 -12.68 7.41 -30.79
C THR A 140 -13.85 7.74 -29.85
N ALA A 141 -14.53 8.86 -30.12
CA ALA A 141 -15.82 9.18 -29.50
C ALA A 141 -16.92 8.27 -30.10
N SER A 142 -16.90 6.99 -29.72
CA SER A 142 -17.91 6.01 -30.09
C SER A 142 -19.31 6.47 -29.63
N LYS A 143 -20.30 6.36 -30.53
CA LYS A 143 -21.74 6.58 -30.31
C LYS A 143 -22.30 5.56 -29.31
N LYS A 144 -21.91 5.67 -28.04
CA LYS A 144 -22.48 4.89 -26.94
C LYS A 144 -23.68 5.62 -26.37
N ASN A 145 -24.78 4.91 -26.19
CA ASN A 145 -25.97 5.41 -25.49
C ASN A 145 -25.60 5.87 -24.06
N ILE A 146 -26.34 6.83 -23.50
CA ILE A 146 -26.09 7.40 -22.16
C ILE A 146 -25.93 6.29 -21.10
N PHE A 147 -26.78 5.25 -21.16
CA PHE A 147 -26.71 4.12 -20.23
C PHE A 147 -25.44 3.28 -20.39
N GLN A 148 -24.99 3.06 -21.65
CA GLN A 148 -23.73 2.37 -21.92
C GLN A 148 -22.51 3.20 -21.52
N ARG A 149 -22.57 4.53 -21.68
CA ARG A 149 -21.53 5.45 -21.19
C ARG A 149 -21.44 5.39 -19.67
N LEU A 150 -22.56 5.52 -18.96
CA LEU A 150 -22.59 5.39 -17.50
C LEU A 150 -22.07 4.03 -17.04
N ARG A 151 -22.57 2.93 -17.63
CA ARG A 151 -22.11 1.57 -17.30
C ARG A 151 -20.62 1.42 -17.54
N SER A 152 -20.10 1.87 -18.69
CA SER A 152 -18.66 1.81 -18.98
C SER A 152 -17.83 2.66 -18.03
N SER A 153 -18.31 3.84 -17.63
CA SER A 153 -17.64 4.73 -16.68
C SER A 153 -17.63 4.13 -15.27
N LEU A 154 -18.72 3.49 -14.86
CA LEU A 154 -18.84 2.81 -13.57
C LEU A 154 -17.94 1.57 -13.51
N TRP A 155 -17.98 0.72 -14.54
CA TRP A 155 -17.10 -0.44 -14.66
C TRP A 155 -15.62 -0.06 -14.75
N TRP A 156 -15.31 1.03 -15.44
CA TRP A 156 -13.97 1.59 -15.51
C TRP A 156 -13.46 2.02 -14.13
N GLY A 157 -14.30 2.72 -13.34
CA GLY A 157 -13.97 3.10 -11.98
C GLY A 157 -13.81 1.89 -11.05
N LEU A 158 -14.75 0.94 -11.10
CA LEU A 158 -14.74 -0.28 -10.28
C LEU A 158 -13.50 -1.15 -10.55
N ARG A 159 -13.06 -1.27 -11.80
CA ARG A 159 -11.85 -2.04 -12.15
C ARG A 159 -10.57 -1.47 -11.52
N ARG A 160 -10.53 -0.16 -11.28
CA ARG A 160 -9.37 0.55 -10.71
C ARG A 160 -9.35 0.50 -9.17
N ILE A 161 -10.46 0.14 -8.53
CA ILE A 161 -10.52 -0.19 -7.11
C ILE A 161 -9.87 -1.57 -6.94
N ASP A 162 -8.76 -1.64 -6.21
CA ASP A 162 -8.10 -2.90 -5.87
C ASP A 162 -8.50 -3.38 -4.46
N CYS A 163 -8.08 -4.60 -4.11
CA CYS A 163 -8.35 -5.16 -2.78
C CYS A 163 -7.78 -4.29 -1.64
N PHE A 164 -6.76 -3.47 -1.92
CA PHE A 164 -6.21 -2.56 -0.93
C PHE A 164 -7.15 -1.39 -0.63
N GLN A 165 -7.76 -0.78 -1.64
CA GLN A 165 -8.77 0.27 -1.44
C GLN A 165 -10.02 -0.26 -0.70
N VAL A 166 -10.42 -1.49 -0.98
CA VAL A 166 -11.49 -2.16 -0.22
C VAL A 166 -11.06 -2.40 1.23
N GLY A 167 -9.84 -2.88 1.45
CA GLY A 167 -9.27 -3.04 2.80
C GLY A 167 -9.19 -1.72 3.57
N PHE A 168 -8.85 -0.62 2.88
CA PHE A 168 -8.84 0.72 3.47
C PHE A 168 -10.26 1.18 3.87
N LEU A 169 -11.27 0.92 3.03
CA LEU A 169 -12.66 1.20 3.38
C LEU A 169 -13.15 0.37 4.58
N ILE A 170 -12.78 -0.91 4.63
CA ILE A 170 -13.05 -1.78 5.79
C ILE A 170 -12.37 -1.21 7.04
N GLY A 171 -11.13 -0.72 6.93
CA GLY A 171 -10.41 -0.06 8.02
C GLY A 171 -11.11 1.21 8.53
N ILE A 172 -11.66 2.04 7.64
CA ILE A 172 -12.49 3.19 8.02
C ILE A 172 -13.74 2.72 8.78
N GLY A 173 -14.40 1.66 8.31
CA GLY A 173 -15.53 1.05 9.02
C GLY A 173 -15.14 0.55 10.41
N LEU A 174 -14.02 -0.18 10.52
CA LEU A 174 -13.48 -0.70 11.78
C LEU A 174 -13.13 0.43 12.77
N GLY A 175 -12.79 1.62 12.30
CA GLY A 175 -12.59 2.79 13.15
C GLY A 175 -13.87 3.53 13.51
N THR A 176 -14.73 3.75 12.52
CA THR A 176 -15.94 4.58 12.67
C THR A 176 -17.00 3.88 13.52
N VAL A 177 -17.20 2.57 13.33
CA VAL A 177 -18.22 1.81 14.07
C VAL A 177 -17.97 1.86 15.60
N PRO A 178 -16.76 1.54 16.12
CA PRO A 178 -16.47 1.73 17.54
C PRO A 178 -16.69 3.14 18.06
N LEU A 179 -16.36 4.19 17.29
CA LEU A 179 -16.56 5.58 17.72
C LEU A 179 -18.04 5.98 17.79
N VAL A 180 -18.85 5.49 16.84
CA VAL A 180 -20.31 5.69 16.87
C VAL A 180 -20.89 4.92 18.05
N VAL A 181 -20.49 3.67 18.23
CA VAL A 181 -20.95 2.82 19.33
C VAL A 181 -20.55 3.39 20.70
N SER A 182 -19.36 4.00 20.82
CA SER A 182 -18.91 4.63 22.06
C SER A 182 -19.75 5.84 22.47
N THR A 183 -20.41 6.49 21.51
CA THR A 183 -21.29 7.65 21.77
C THR A 183 -22.77 7.27 21.82
N SER A 184 -23.18 6.13 21.25
CA SER A 184 -24.58 5.71 21.23
C SER A 184 -24.98 4.82 22.43
N ILE A 185 -24.04 4.09 23.01
CA ILE A 185 -24.32 3.18 24.15
C ILE A 185 -24.37 3.95 25.47
N ASN A 186 -25.18 3.48 26.43
CA ASN A 186 -25.35 4.05 27.79
C ASN A 186 -25.92 5.49 27.84
N GLY A 187 -26.64 5.90 26.79
CA GLY A 187 -27.33 7.19 26.74
C GLY A 187 -26.38 8.37 26.99
N SER A 188 -26.70 9.23 27.96
CA SER A 188 -25.88 10.41 28.26
C SER A 188 -24.48 10.10 28.78
N LYS A 189 -24.21 8.88 29.25
CA LYS A 189 -22.92 8.49 29.83
C LYS A 189 -21.90 8.03 28.79
N GLY A 190 -22.34 7.60 27.60
CA GLY A 190 -21.44 7.02 26.61
C GLY A 190 -20.68 5.77 27.11
N TYR A 191 -19.73 5.30 26.30
CA TYR A 191 -18.85 4.19 26.65
C TYR A 191 -17.39 4.54 26.38
N PHE A 192 -16.75 5.17 27.38
CA PHE A 192 -15.38 5.65 27.33
C PHE A 192 -14.32 4.61 26.91
N PRO A 193 -14.32 3.36 27.42
CA PRO A 193 -13.28 2.40 27.06
C PRO A 193 -13.16 2.17 25.55
N LEU A 194 -14.29 2.19 24.84
CA LEU A 194 -14.29 2.00 23.39
C LEU A 194 -13.78 3.24 22.63
N LEU A 195 -14.01 4.44 23.17
CA LEU A 195 -13.46 5.68 22.63
C LEU A 195 -11.92 5.67 22.72
N VAL A 196 -11.37 5.40 23.92
CA VAL A 196 -9.91 5.46 24.15
C VAL A 196 -9.17 4.32 23.46
N LEU A 197 -9.78 3.13 23.35
CA LEU A 197 -9.18 1.98 22.69
C LEU A 197 -9.29 2.02 21.16
N MET A 198 -10.06 2.95 20.58
CA MET A 198 -10.30 2.93 19.14
C MET A 198 -9.02 3.00 18.28
N PRO A 199 -8.05 3.91 18.53
CA PRO A 199 -6.80 3.91 17.76
C PRO A 199 -6.05 2.58 17.83
N ALA A 200 -6.06 1.95 19.00
CA ALA A 200 -5.44 0.66 19.26
C ALA A 200 -6.17 -0.49 18.53
N ILE A 201 -7.50 -0.48 18.52
CA ILE A 201 -8.34 -1.46 17.79
C ILE A 201 -8.08 -1.38 16.28
N VAL A 202 -8.02 -0.19 15.70
CA VAL A 202 -7.76 -0.04 14.26
C VAL A 202 -6.35 -0.49 13.91
N LEU A 203 -5.33 -0.08 14.67
CA LEU A 203 -3.97 -0.54 14.44
C LEU A 203 -3.85 -2.05 14.64
N GLY A 204 -4.47 -2.62 15.68
CA GLY A 204 -4.52 -4.06 15.90
C GLY A 204 -5.19 -4.81 14.76
N GLY A 205 -6.29 -4.29 14.20
CA GLY A 205 -6.94 -4.86 13.02
C GLY A 205 -6.07 -4.82 11.77
N ILE A 206 -5.38 -3.70 11.51
CA ILE A 206 -4.39 -3.59 10.43
C ILE A 206 -3.23 -4.57 10.66
N GLY A 207 -2.76 -4.68 11.92
CA GLY A 207 -1.71 -5.58 12.33
C GLY A 207 -2.08 -7.04 12.10
N LEU A 208 -3.30 -7.45 12.47
CA LEU A 208 -3.80 -8.81 12.27
C LEU A 208 -3.99 -9.15 10.78
N ALA A 209 -4.60 -8.25 10.00
CA ALA A 209 -4.72 -8.45 8.56
C ALA A 209 -3.34 -8.55 7.89
N GLY A 210 -2.41 -7.68 8.30
CA GLY A 210 -1.05 -7.71 7.80
C GLY A 210 -0.25 -8.93 8.25
N LEU A 211 -0.51 -9.44 9.45
CA LEU A 211 0.08 -10.68 9.96
C LEU A 211 -0.31 -11.85 9.06
N VAL A 212 -1.59 -12.00 8.75
CA VAL A 212 -2.08 -13.05 7.86
C VAL A 212 -1.42 -12.94 6.48
N ILE A 213 -1.44 -11.74 5.86
CA ILE A 213 -0.84 -11.55 4.53
C ILE A 213 0.67 -11.83 4.54
N THR A 214 1.38 -11.37 5.56
CA THR A 214 2.84 -11.57 5.68
C THR A 214 3.18 -13.03 5.92
N PHE A 215 2.42 -13.73 6.76
CA PHE A 215 2.56 -15.16 6.97
C PHE A 215 2.31 -15.95 5.68
N LEU A 216 1.24 -15.63 4.93
CA LEU A 216 0.97 -16.27 3.63
C LEU A 216 2.10 -16.02 2.62
N SER A 217 2.78 -14.86 2.69
CA SER A 217 3.91 -14.54 1.81
C SER A 217 5.17 -15.39 2.03
N ASP A 218 5.22 -16.17 3.11
CA ASP A 218 6.31 -17.11 3.36
C ASP A 218 6.10 -18.45 2.62
N PHE A 219 4.88 -18.71 2.11
CA PHE A 219 4.56 -19.91 1.35
C PHE A 219 4.41 -19.58 -0.14
N THR A 220 5.41 -19.98 -0.94
CA THR A 220 5.39 -19.77 -2.40
C THR A 220 4.27 -20.54 -3.12
N SER A 221 3.77 -21.62 -2.51
CA SER A 221 2.64 -22.40 -3.03
C SER A 221 1.29 -21.71 -2.85
N VAL A 222 1.18 -20.76 -1.90
CA VAL A 222 -0.06 -20.03 -1.66
C VAL A 222 -0.10 -18.80 -2.53
N THR A 223 -1.02 -18.82 -3.50
CA THR A 223 -1.20 -17.74 -4.46
C THR A 223 -2.38 -16.86 -4.07
N GLN A 224 -2.29 -15.58 -4.41
CA GLN A 224 -3.35 -14.63 -4.06
C GLN A 224 -4.60 -14.84 -4.94
N PRO A 225 -5.80 -14.88 -4.35
CA PRO A 225 -7.05 -15.19 -5.05
C PRO A 225 -7.53 -14.03 -5.93
N THR A 226 -7.07 -12.83 -5.62
CA THR A 226 -7.43 -11.57 -6.28
C THR A 226 -6.19 -10.71 -6.46
N ARG A 227 -6.28 -9.69 -7.30
CA ARG A 227 -5.20 -8.73 -7.51
C ARG A 227 -5.04 -7.84 -6.28
N PHE A 228 -3.85 -7.88 -5.66
CA PHE A 228 -3.44 -6.88 -4.68
C PHE A 228 -2.44 -5.92 -5.30
N SER A 229 -2.81 -4.63 -5.37
CA SER A 229 -2.01 -3.60 -6.02
C SER A 229 -1.58 -4.05 -7.44
N THR A 230 -0.27 -4.05 -7.71
CA THR A 230 0.32 -4.41 -8.99
C THR A 230 0.52 -5.90 -9.19
N VAL A 231 0.40 -6.70 -8.13
CA VAL A 231 0.63 -8.15 -8.20
C VAL A 231 -0.65 -8.81 -8.75
N PRO A 232 -0.60 -9.52 -9.89
CA PRO A 232 -1.78 -10.11 -10.51
C PRO A 232 -2.27 -11.35 -9.75
N LYS A 233 -3.55 -11.68 -9.92
CA LYS A 233 -4.14 -12.92 -9.38
C LYS A 233 -3.31 -14.14 -9.78
N GLY A 234 -3.08 -15.07 -8.84
CA GLY A 234 -2.34 -16.31 -9.09
C GLY A 234 -0.83 -16.22 -8.84
N GLU A 235 -0.29 -15.05 -8.50
CA GLU A 235 1.09 -14.92 -8.01
C GLU A 235 1.17 -15.18 -6.50
N PRO A 236 2.34 -15.57 -5.97
CA PRO A 236 2.56 -15.66 -4.53
C PRO A 236 2.31 -14.34 -3.82
N PHE A 237 1.86 -14.41 -2.56
CA PHE A 237 1.72 -13.22 -1.72
C PHE A 237 3.06 -12.52 -1.52
N ARG A 238 3.02 -11.20 -1.39
CA ARG A 238 4.14 -10.38 -0.92
C ARG A 238 3.90 -9.96 0.53
N PRO A 239 4.96 -9.69 1.31
CA PRO A 239 4.81 -9.19 2.67
C PRO A 239 3.95 -7.92 2.71
N VAL A 240 3.14 -7.72 3.74
CA VAL A 240 2.09 -6.68 3.74
C VAL A 240 2.63 -5.28 3.46
N LEU A 241 3.84 -4.95 3.95
CA LEU A 241 4.43 -3.64 3.76
C LEU A 241 4.73 -3.34 2.30
N PHE A 242 4.95 -4.36 1.46
CA PHE A 242 5.08 -4.18 0.01
C PHE A 242 3.82 -3.51 -0.56
N TYR A 243 2.63 -4.03 -0.20
CA TYR A 243 1.36 -3.50 -0.69
C TYR A 243 1.07 -2.10 -0.13
N ILE A 244 1.31 -1.89 1.17
CA ILE A 244 1.13 -0.58 1.81
C ILE A 244 2.06 0.46 1.18
N TRP A 245 3.34 0.11 0.96
CA TRP A 245 4.31 1.04 0.39
C TRP A 245 4.01 1.37 -1.07
N SER A 246 3.63 0.35 -1.85
CA SER A 246 3.14 0.49 -3.23
C SER A 246 1.96 1.45 -3.31
N ASP A 247 0.97 1.29 -2.41
CA ASP A 247 -0.23 2.13 -2.44
C ASP A 247 0.01 3.55 -1.93
N LEU A 248 0.67 3.70 -0.78
CA LEU A 248 0.92 5.01 -0.18
C LEU A 248 1.76 5.90 -1.12
N THR A 249 2.83 5.36 -1.69
CA THR A 249 3.67 6.15 -2.62
C THR A 249 3.00 6.30 -3.98
N GLY A 250 2.33 5.26 -4.47
CA GLY A 250 1.68 5.26 -5.78
C GLY A 250 0.48 6.22 -5.84
N CYS A 251 -0.41 6.15 -4.86
CA CYS A 251 -1.64 6.93 -4.79
C CYS A 251 -1.40 8.29 -4.13
N ASP A 252 -0.92 8.31 -2.88
CA ASP A 252 -0.85 9.54 -2.07
C ASP A 252 0.44 10.34 -2.36
N GLY A 253 1.57 9.64 -2.55
CA GLY A 253 2.85 10.26 -2.93
C GLY A 253 2.93 10.72 -4.39
N GLY A 254 1.98 10.28 -5.24
CA GLY A 254 1.96 10.63 -6.65
C GLY A 254 3.03 9.93 -7.50
N GLY A 255 3.60 8.82 -7.03
CA GLY A 255 4.51 7.97 -7.81
C GLY A 255 3.81 7.21 -8.94
N GLY A 256 2.51 6.92 -8.76
CA GLY A 256 1.64 6.26 -9.72
C GLY A 256 2.11 4.88 -10.19
N TYR A 257 1.62 4.47 -11.36
CA TYR A 257 1.87 3.15 -11.94
C TYR A 257 3.37 2.84 -12.10
N GLU A 258 4.15 3.81 -12.59
CA GLU A 258 5.59 3.66 -12.82
C GLU A 258 6.36 3.29 -11.55
N PHE A 259 6.09 3.98 -10.44
CA PHE A 259 6.71 3.64 -9.15
C PHE A 259 6.33 2.22 -8.72
N ARG A 260 5.05 1.85 -8.85
CA ARG A 260 4.60 0.52 -8.40
C ARG A 260 5.25 -0.59 -9.23
N MET A 261 5.45 -0.39 -10.54
CA MET A 261 6.18 -1.33 -11.40
C MET A 261 7.67 -1.39 -11.09
N ALA A 262 8.30 -0.24 -10.84
CA ALA A 262 9.70 -0.18 -10.43
C ALA A 262 9.93 -0.90 -9.09
N LEU A 263 9.03 -0.71 -8.12
CA LEU A 263 9.03 -1.42 -6.84
C LEU A 263 8.86 -2.93 -7.03
N ASP A 264 7.93 -3.35 -7.90
CA ASP A 264 7.70 -4.77 -8.21
C ASP A 264 8.95 -5.42 -8.79
N ARG A 265 9.59 -4.75 -9.75
CA ARG A 265 10.81 -5.18 -10.44
C ARG A 265 11.97 -5.32 -9.47
N ARG A 266 12.25 -4.28 -8.66
CA ARG A 266 13.32 -4.33 -7.64
C ARG A 266 13.09 -5.46 -6.65
N TYR A 267 11.85 -5.62 -6.18
CA TYR A 267 11.51 -6.71 -5.27
C TYR A 267 11.77 -8.08 -5.89
N ARG A 268 11.45 -8.32 -7.16
CA ARG A 268 11.74 -9.61 -7.81
C ARG A 268 13.24 -9.85 -8.00
N GLN A 269 14.03 -8.81 -8.23
CA GLN A 269 15.44 -8.93 -8.60
C GLN A 269 16.40 -8.94 -7.40
N SER A 270 15.99 -8.42 -6.24
CA SER A 270 16.89 -8.25 -5.10
C SER A 270 16.45 -9.07 -3.86
N PRO A 271 17.15 -10.16 -3.53
CA PRO A 271 16.84 -10.96 -2.33
C PRO A 271 17.09 -10.17 -1.03
N ILE A 272 18.04 -9.23 -1.03
CA ILE A 272 18.27 -8.33 0.12
C ILE A 272 17.05 -7.43 0.33
N PHE A 273 16.50 -6.86 -0.74
CA PHE A 273 15.29 -6.05 -0.69
C PHE A 273 14.06 -6.86 -0.23
N GLN A 274 13.92 -8.11 -0.70
CA GLN A 274 12.85 -9.00 -0.23
C GLN A 274 12.93 -9.25 1.27
N ARG A 275 14.13 -9.59 1.78
CA ARG A 275 14.36 -9.80 3.22
C ARG A 275 14.05 -8.54 4.02
N MET A 276 14.46 -7.37 3.52
CA MET A 276 14.15 -6.09 4.16
C MET A 276 12.64 -5.87 4.27
N VAL A 277 11.91 -5.99 3.16
CA VAL A 277 10.46 -5.78 3.14
C VAL A 277 9.72 -6.79 4.01
N ARG A 278 10.18 -8.05 4.03
CA ARG A 278 9.65 -9.09 4.94
C ARG A 278 9.88 -8.72 6.40
N TYR A 279 11.10 -8.36 6.78
CA TYR A 279 11.42 -7.98 8.17
C TYR A 279 10.59 -6.78 8.62
N LEU A 280 10.53 -5.72 7.81
CA LEU A 280 9.77 -4.53 8.13
C LEU A 280 8.25 -4.80 8.21
N SER A 281 7.75 -5.74 7.42
CA SER A 281 6.36 -6.21 7.51
C SER A 281 6.08 -6.87 8.85
N TRP A 282 6.93 -7.81 9.28
CA TRP A 282 6.82 -8.46 10.59
C TRP A 282 6.96 -7.48 11.75
N LEU A 283 7.93 -6.57 11.68
CA LEU A 283 8.11 -5.51 12.68
C LEU A 283 6.84 -4.68 12.84
N MET A 284 6.24 -4.25 11.73
CA MET A 284 5.02 -3.43 11.75
C MET A 284 3.82 -4.21 12.29
N THR A 285 3.57 -5.43 11.80
CA THR A 285 2.37 -6.20 12.17
C THR A 285 2.39 -6.64 13.62
N ILE A 286 3.52 -7.18 14.09
CA ILE A 286 3.70 -7.57 15.49
C ILE A 286 3.62 -6.34 16.40
N SER A 287 4.24 -5.22 16.00
CA SER A 287 4.18 -3.99 16.78
C SER A 287 2.76 -3.46 16.94
N PHE A 288 1.96 -3.45 15.87
CA PHE A 288 0.57 -2.97 15.93
C PHE A 288 -0.34 -3.88 16.77
N ILE A 289 -0.17 -5.20 16.66
CA ILE A 289 -0.88 -6.16 17.53
C ILE A 289 -0.45 -5.96 18.99
N GLY A 290 0.85 -5.83 19.24
CA GLY A 290 1.41 -5.59 20.58
C GLY A 290 0.87 -4.30 21.21
N LEU A 291 0.83 -3.21 20.45
CA LEU A 291 0.23 -1.94 20.88
C LEU A 291 -1.24 -2.13 21.28
N CYS A 292 -2.01 -2.86 20.47
CA CYS A 292 -3.40 -3.16 20.77
C CYS A 292 -3.54 -3.89 22.11
N ILE A 293 -2.82 -5.00 22.28
CA ILE A 293 -2.85 -5.79 23.52
C ILE A 293 -2.46 -4.94 24.74
N VAL A 294 -1.35 -4.20 24.66
CA VAL A 294 -0.89 -3.36 25.78
C VAL A 294 -1.90 -2.25 26.10
N SER A 295 -2.52 -1.64 25.10
CA SER A 295 -3.56 -0.61 25.30
C SER A 295 -4.80 -1.18 26.00
N PHE A 296 -5.23 -2.39 25.63
CA PHE A 296 -6.31 -3.11 26.31
C PHE A 296 -5.97 -3.43 27.77
N LEU A 297 -4.77 -3.96 28.03
CA LEU A 297 -4.31 -4.27 29.38
C LEU A 297 -4.20 -3.02 30.25
N LEU A 298 -3.65 -1.94 29.70
CA LEU A 298 -3.54 -0.64 30.37
C LEU A 298 -4.93 -0.09 30.73
N THR A 299 -5.86 -0.10 29.77
CA THR A 299 -7.23 0.37 29.97
C THR A 299 -7.95 -0.49 31.02
N TYR A 300 -7.81 -1.81 30.95
CA TYR A 300 -8.39 -2.74 31.92
C TYR A 300 -7.85 -2.52 33.33
N LEU A 301 -6.53 -2.37 33.48
CA LEU A 301 -5.88 -2.11 34.77
C LEU A 301 -6.33 -0.76 35.36
N LEU A 302 -6.38 0.29 34.55
CA LEU A 302 -6.87 1.59 35.01
C LEU A 302 -8.35 1.53 35.37
N TYR A 303 -9.14 0.70 34.68
CA TYR A 303 -10.54 0.52 34.99
C TYR A 303 -10.72 -0.16 36.36
N THR A 304 -9.97 -1.23 36.64
CA THR A 304 -10.08 -1.95 37.92
C THR A 304 -9.58 -1.11 39.11
N LEU A 305 -8.55 -0.30 38.91
CA LEU A 305 -7.99 0.57 39.96
C LEU A 305 -8.79 1.88 40.16
N GLY A 306 -9.36 2.42 39.08
CA GLY A 306 -9.92 3.77 39.02
C GLY A 306 -11.45 3.84 39.03
N HIS A 307 -12.16 2.71 39.07
CA HIS A 307 -13.63 2.68 39.03
C HIS A 307 -14.35 3.59 40.06
N PRO A 308 -13.86 3.80 41.30
CA PRO A 308 -14.52 4.69 42.26
C PRO A 308 -14.47 6.18 41.85
N HIS A 309 -13.51 6.56 40.99
CA HIS A 309 -13.28 7.94 40.56
C HIS A 309 -13.33 8.07 39.03
N GLN A 310 -14.54 7.91 38.47
CA GLN A 310 -14.76 7.87 37.02
C GLN A 310 -14.07 9.03 36.25
N ARG A 311 -14.11 10.26 36.77
CA ARG A 311 -13.46 11.41 36.12
C ARG A 311 -11.95 11.25 35.99
N LEU A 312 -11.30 10.86 37.09
CA LEU A 312 -9.85 10.67 37.16
C LEU A 312 -9.40 9.49 36.29
N TYR A 313 -10.18 8.40 36.30
CA TYR A 313 -9.97 7.26 35.42
C TYR A 313 -9.93 7.67 33.95
N GLU A 314 -10.92 8.42 33.48
CA GLU A 314 -11.00 8.84 32.07
C GLU A 314 -9.79 9.71 31.66
N ASP A 315 -9.35 10.62 32.53
CA ASP A 315 -8.25 11.53 32.21
C ASP A 315 -6.90 10.82 32.14
N ILE A 316 -6.60 10.00 33.15
CA ILE A 316 -5.34 9.24 33.20
C ILE A 316 -5.30 8.24 32.04
N ASN A 317 -6.41 7.55 31.78
CA ASN A 317 -6.48 6.53 30.74
C ASN A 317 -6.33 7.12 29.33
N TRP A 318 -6.97 8.26 29.06
CA TRP A 318 -6.79 8.98 27.81
C TRP A 318 -5.33 9.40 27.60
N ALA A 319 -4.74 10.11 28.58
CA ALA A 319 -3.34 10.54 28.50
C ALA A 319 -2.38 9.37 28.32
N ALA A 320 -2.55 8.31 29.12
CA ALA A 320 -1.67 7.15 29.09
C ALA A 320 -1.72 6.42 27.73
N ASN A 321 -2.91 6.24 27.15
CA ASN A 321 -3.03 5.63 25.82
C ASN A 321 -2.48 6.51 24.70
N MET A 322 -2.66 7.84 24.76
CA MET A 322 -2.10 8.75 23.76
C MET A 322 -0.57 8.81 23.82
N VAL A 323 0.00 8.82 25.03
CA VAL A 323 1.46 8.74 25.22
C VAL A 323 1.98 7.39 24.75
N LEU A 324 1.32 6.28 25.11
CA LEU A 324 1.66 4.95 24.64
C LEU A 324 1.66 4.88 23.11
N LEU A 325 0.60 5.35 22.46
CA LEU A 325 0.48 5.40 21.01
C LEU A 325 1.62 6.20 20.38
N ALA A 326 1.93 7.39 20.90
CA ALA A 326 2.97 8.26 20.38
C ALA A 326 4.37 7.61 20.50
N VAL A 327 4.72 7.13 21.68
CA VAL A 327 6.03 6.53 21.97
C VAL A 327 6.21 5.22 21.20
N TRP A 328 5.19 4.36 21.20
CA TRP A 328 5.26 3.04 20.56
C TRP A 328 5.38 3.12 19.04
N THR A 329 4.53 3.94 18.40
CA THR A 329 4.59 4.14 16.94
C THR A 329 5.86 4.89 16.53
N GLY A 330 6.29 5.87 17.31
CA GLY A 330 7.55 6.58 17.11
C GLY A 330 8.76 5.64 17.18
N TRP A 331 8.82 4.78 18.19
CA TRP A 331 9.87 3.77 18.33
C TRP A 331 9.88 2.77 17.16
N THR A 332 8.72 2.21 16.84
CA THR A 332 8.57 1.25 15.73
C THR A 332 9.00 1.87 14.41
N GLY A 333 8.55 3.10 14.12
CA GLY A 333 8.92 3.83 12.92
C GLY A 333 10.43 4.12 12.86
N LEU A 334 11.01 4.56 13.96
CA LEU A 334 12.45 4.84 14.05
C LEU A 334 13.31 3.59 13.82
N HIS A 335 12.91 2.46 14.43
CA HIS A 335 13.56 1.17 14.20
C HIS A 335 13.44 0.72 12.75
N GLY A 336 12.24 0.79 12.18
CA GLY A 336 12.00 0.43 10.79
C GLY A 336 12.82 1.27 9.80
N ILE A 337 12.90 2.59 10.04
CA ILE A 337 13.70 3.50 9.20
C ILE A 337 15.18 3.14 9.28
N ARG A 338 15.73 2.96 10.49
CA ARG A 338 17.15 2.60 10.66
C ARG A 338 17.49 1.28 9.99
N TYR A 339 16.66 0.26 10.19
CA TYR A 339 16.86 -1.04 9.56
C TYR A 339 16.74 -0.95 8.03
N GLY A 340 15.71 -0.29 7.52
CA GLY A 340 15.52 -0.09 6.08
C GLY A 340 16.68 0.65 5.42
N CYS A 341 17.16 1.75 6.01
CA CYS A 341 18.33 2.47 5.51
C CYS A 341 19.58 1.59 5.49
N ARG A 342 19.79 0.77 6.53
CA ARG A 342 20.90 -0.16 6.59
C ARG A 342 20.81 -1.22 5.48
N SER A 343 19.66 -1.87 5.33
CA SER A 343 19.45 -2.91 4.30
C SER A 343 19.55 -2.38 2.88
N MET A 344 19.11 -1.14 2.63
CA MET A 344 19.27 -0.49 1.33
C MET A 344 20.75 -0.22 0.99
N ARG A 345 21.57 0.15 1.99
CA ARG A 345 23.02 0.30 1.82
C ARG A 345 23.70 -1.05 1.60
N GLU A 346 23.30 -2.08 2.34
CA GLU A 346 23.80 -3.45 2.15
C GLU A 346 23.45 -3.99 0.76
N GLU A 347 22.25 -3.67 0.26
CA GLU A 347 21.85 -3.99 -1.11
C GLU A 347 22.78 -3.31 -2.11
N GLU A 348 22.95 -1.98 -2.03
CA GLU A 348 23.80 -1.20 -2.94
C GLU A 348 25.24 -1.74 -3.02
N LEU A 349 25.86 -1.99 -1.87
CA LEU A 349 27.20 -2.61 -1.79
C LEU A 349 27.25 -4.01 -2.41
N SER A 350 26.17 -4.79 -2.29
CA SER A 350 26.11 -6.12 -2.88
C SER A 350 26.12 -6.06 -4.40
N TRP A 351 25.37 -5.13 -5.01
CA TRP A 351 25.36 -4.94 -6.46
C TRP A 351 26.72 -4.46 -6.98
N GLU A 352 27.37 -3.53 -6.28
CA GLU A 352 28.73 -3.07 -6.62
C GLU A 352 29.76 -4.21 -6.62
N ASN A 353 29.66 -5.14 -5.66
CA ASN A 353 30.59 -6.27 -5.56
C ASN A 353 30.37 -7.36 -6.64
N HIS A 354 29.12 -7.65 -7.02
CA HIS A 354 28.86 -8.60 -8.12
C HIS A 354 29.34 -8.02 -9.46
N SER A 355 29.23 -6.71 -9.62
CA SER A 355 29.70 -5.96 -10.78
C SER A 355 31.20 -6.05 -10.99
N SER A 356 31.97 -5.92 -9.91
CA SER A 356 33.44 -5.94 -9.98
C SER A 356 33.97 -7.35 -10.27
N MET A 357 33.31 -8.40 -9.76
CA MET A 357 33.66 -9.78 -10.10
C MET A 357 33.41 -10.12 -11.57
N ASN A 358 32.31 -9.66 -12.17
CA ASN A 358 32.00 -9.89 -13.58
C ASN A 358 32.94 -9.17 -14.57
N LEU A 359 33.73 -8.19 -14.11
CA LEU A 359 34.72 -7.47 -14.93
C LEU A 359 36.12 -8.10 -14.88
N LEU A 360 36.35 -9.06 -13.97
CA LEU A 360 37.64 -9.74 -13.78
C LEU A 360 37.73 -11.09 -14.51
N TYR A 361 36.63 -11.53 -15.12
CA TYR A 361 36.53 -12.68 -16.02
C TYR A 361 36.21 -12.20 -17.44
#